data_AF-A0A7Y7ZE18-F1
#
_entry.id   AF-A0A7Y7ZE18-F1
#
_cell.length_a   1.000
_cell.length_b   1.000
_cell.length_c   1.000
_cell.angle_alpha   90.00
_cell.angle_beta   90.00
_cell.angle_gamma   90.00
#
_symmetry.space_group_name_H-M   'P 1'
#
loop_
_entity.id
_entity.type
_entity.pdbx_description
1 polymer ?
#
loop_
_entity_poly.entity_id
_entity_poly.type
_entity_poly.pdbx_seq_one_letter_code
_entity_poly.pdbx_strand_id
1 'polypeptide(L)'
;MKPQNNSFYASCERVFRPDLARTPIVVLSSNDGNVIARSAEAKVFVKMGDPYFMVKNLLRKHGIVAFSSNYALYGDISSRVMAIIEQMAPTTEVYSIDKSKLYSADA
;
A
#
# COMPACT_ATOMS: atom_id res chain seq x y z
N MET A 1 8.48 4.05 18.27
CA MET A 1 8.50 3.23 17.04
C MET A 1 7.19 3.45 16.30
N LYS A 2 7.12 4.34 15.30
CA LYS A 2 5.88 4.58 14.55
C LYS A 2 5.67 3.44 13.54
N PRO A 3 4.55 2.71 13.55
CA PRO A 3 4.28 1.75 12.50
C PRO A 3 4.03 2.56 11.22
N GLN A 4 4.98 2.52 10.27
CA GLN A 4 4.71 3.00 8.91
C GLN A 4 3.68 2.05 8.30
N ASN A 5 2.42 2.40 8.47
CA ASN A 5 1.28 1.62 8.02
C ASN A 5 0.99 1.96 6.56
N ASN A 6 1.80 1.43 5.64
CA ASN A 6 1.46 1.41 4.22
C ASN A 6 1.27 -0.05 3.77
N SER A 7 0.27 -0.71 4.37
CA SER A 7 -0.11 -2.10 4.06
C SER A 7 -1.45 -2.17 3.32
N PHE A 8 -2.03 -1.04 2.89
CA PHE A 8 -3.40 -0.97 2.36
C PHE A 8 -3.63 -1.95 1.20
N TYR A 9 -2.76 -1.97 0.18
CA TYR A 9 -2.91 -2.91 -0.94
C TYR A 9 -2.79 -4.37 -0.50
N ALA A 10 -1.86 -4.68 0.41
CA ALA A 10 -1.74 -6.03 0.98
C ALA A 10 -2.97 -6.41 1.82
N SER A 11 -3.61 -5.46 2.50
CA SER A 11 -4.87 -5.67 3.21
C SER A 11 -6.03 -5.90 2.25
N CYS A 12 -6.10 -5.17 1.13
CA CYS A 12 -7.13 -5.34 0.10
C CYS A 12 -7.15 -6.77 -0.43
N GLU A 13 -5.98 -7.37 -0.69
CA GLU A 13 -5.87 -8.77 -1.12
C GLU A 13 -6.44 -9.77 -0.10
N ARG A 14 -6.47 -9.43 1.19
CA ARG A 14 -7.00 -10.28 2.26
C ARG A 14 -8.52 -10.14 2.47
N VAL A 15 -9.13 -9.00 2.13
CA VAL A 15 -10.51 -8.67 2.52
C VAL A 15 -11.52 -9.77 2.18
N PHE A 16 -11.36 -10.43 1.04
CA PHE A 16 -12.25 -11.50 0.59
C PHE A 16 -11.57 -12.88 0.52
N ARG A 17 -10.41 -13.04 1.18
CA ARG A 17 -9.57 -14.24 1.14
C ARG A 17 -9.17 -14.68 2.55
N PRO A 18 -10.05 -15.39 3.27
CA PRO A 18 -9.79 -15.86 4.63
C PRO A 18 -8.55 -16.77 4.72
N ASP A 19 -8.24 -17.49 3.64
CA ASP A 19 -7.05 -18.34 3.50
C ASP A 19 -5.74 -17.54 3.58
N LEU A 20 -5.77 -16.22 3.35
CA LEU A 20 -4.61 -15.34 3.41
C LEU A 20 -4.45 -14.62 4.75
N ALA A 21 -5.31 -14.89 5.75
CA ALA A 21 -5.34 -14.15 7.01
C ALA A 21 -3.99 -14.12 7.75
N ARG A 22 -3.20 -15.19 7.66
CA ARG A 22 -1.87 -15.31 8.29
C ARG A 22 -0.73 -15.43 7.28
N THR A 23 -1.03 -15.26 5.99
CA THR A 23 -0.07 -15.41 4.92
C THR A 23 0.68 -14.10 4.73
N PRO A 24 2.03 -14.08 4.76
CA PRO A 24 2.79 -12.89 4.42
C PRO A 24 2.56 -12.52 2.95
N ILE A 25 2.22 -11.26 2.70
CA ILE A 25 1.89 -10.75 1.38
C ILE A 25 2.82 -9.60 1.00
N VAL A 26 3.19 -9.56 -0.28
CA VAL A 26 3.69 -8.37 -0.98
C VAL A 26 2.84 -8.08 -2.22
N VAL A 27 2.74 -6.81 -2.59
CA VAL A 27 2.09 -6.37 -3.83
C VAL A 27 3.15 -5.74 -4.72
N LEU A 28 3.15 -6.11 -5.99
CA LEU A 28 4.09 -5.65 -6.99
C LEU A 28 3.49 -4.51 -7.82
N SER A 29 4.33 -3.63 -8.35
CA SER A 29 3.93 -2.58 -9.30
C SER A 29 3.34 -3.15 -10.59
N SER A 30 2.82 -2.27 -11.46
CA SER A 30 2.53 -2.63 -12.85
C SER A 30 3.70 -3.39 -13.48
N ASN A 31 3.38 -4.41 -14.27
CA ASN A 31 4.34 -5.33 -14.90
C ASN A 31 5.22 -6.13 -13.92
N ASP A 32 4.81 -6.25 -12.64
CA ASP A 32 5.50 -7.05 -11.62
C ASP A 32 6.96 -6.66 -11.37
N GLY A 33 7.29 -5.39 -11.59
CA GLY A 33 8.67 -4.89 -11.50
C GLY A 33 9.21 -4.84 -10.07
N ASN A 34 8.51 -4.12 -9.18
CA ASN A 34 9.01 -3.79 -7.85
C ASN A 34 7.96 -4.01 -6.77
N VAL A 35 8.40 -4.30 -5.55
CA VAL A 35 7.52 -4.40 -4.38
C VAL A 35 7.04 -3.00 -3.96
N ILE A 36 5.73 -2.76 -4.03
CA ILE A 36 5.11 -1.46 -3.69
C ILE A 36 4.28 -1.48 -2.40
N ALA A 37 3.84 -2.66 -1.95
CA ALA A 37 3.20 -2.82 -0.66
C ALA A 37 3.61 -4.14 0.00
N ARG A 38 3.55 -4.17 1.34
CA ARG A 38 3.97 -5.31 2.16
C ARG A 38 3.09 -5.40 3.39
N SER A 39 2.61 -6.61 3.66
CA SER A 39 2.04 -6.96 4.97
C SER A 39 3.06 -6.80 6.10
N ALA A 40 2.59 -6.70 7.35
CA ALA A 40 3.47 -6.52 8.50
C ALA A 40 4.48 -7.67 8.63
N GLU A 41 4.05 -8.90 8.38
CA GLU A 41 4.84 -10.11 8.48
C GLU A 41 5.93 -10.18 7.39
N ALA A 42 5.69 -9.60 6.21
CA ALA A 42 6.65 -9.59 5.11
C ALA A 42 7.77 -8.53 5.26
N LYS A 43 7.58 -7.52 6.13
CA LYS A 43 8.49 -6.36 6.24
C LYS A 43 9.91 -6.71 6.67
N VAL A 44 10.08 -7.80 7.44
CA VAL A 44 11.40 -8.24 7.93
C VAL A 44 12.24 -8.94 6.86
N PHE A 45 11.61 -9.39 5.76
CA PHE A 45 12.27 -10.15 4.70
C PHE A 45 12.58 -9.30 3.46
N VAL A 46 11.66 -8.40 3.08
CA VAL A 46 11.73 -7.68 1.80
C VAL A 46 11.48 -6.21 2.03
N LYS A 47 12.19 -5.31 1.34
CA LYS A 47 12.05 -3.85 1.47
C LYS A 47 11.05 -3.28 0.45
N MET A 48 10.55 -2.06 0.69
CA MET A 48 9.81 -1.37 -0.37
C MET A 48 10.77 -1.02 -1.51
N GLY A 49 10.28 -1.11 -2.74
CA GLY A 49 11.04 -0.80 -3.94
C GLY A 49 11.95 -1.92 -4.42
N ASP A 50 12.10 -3.01 -3.66
CA ASP A 50 12.92 -4.15 -4.08
C ASP A 50 12.40 -4.71 -5.42
N PRO A 51 13.25 -4.86 -6.45
CA PRO A 51 12.89 -5.49 -7.70
C PRO A 51 12.51 -6.96 -7.49
N TYR A 52 11.34 -7.36 -7.99
CA TYR A 52 10.76 -8.68 -7.76
C TYR A 52 11.71 -9.81 -8.18
N PHE A 53 12.38 -9.66 -9.32
CA PHE A 53 13.28 -10.69 -9.84
C PHE A 53 14.44 -11.02 -8.88
N MET A 54 14.89 -10.05 -8.07
CA MET A 54 15.93 -10.25 -7.06
C MET A 54 15.40 -10.94 -5.81
N VAL A 55 14.17 -10.62 -5.39
CA VAL A 55 13.58 -11.13 -4.14
C VAL A 55 12.69 -12.36 -4.33
N LYS A 56 12.38 -12.79 -5.56
CA LYS A 56 11.47 -13.91 -5.85
C LYS A 56 11.82 -15.21 -5.11
N ASN A 57 13.12 -15.52 -5.00
CA ASN A 57 13.58 -16.74 -4.32
C ASN A 57 13.43 -16.61 -2.80
N LEU A 58 13.67 -15.43 -2.26
CA LEU A 58 13.49 -15.12 -0.85
C LEU A 58 12.00 -15.21 -0.46
N LEU A 59 11.12 -14.64 -1.30
CA LEU A 59 9.67 -14.72 -1.12
C LEU A 59 9.20 -16.18 -1.06
N ARG A 60 9.62 -17.01 -2.01
CA ARG A 60 9.30 -18.45 -2.04
C ARG A 60 9.82 -19.18 -0.79
N LYS A 61 11.06 -18.92 -0.39
CA LYS A 61 11.69 -19.54 0.79
C LYS A 61 10.90 -19.29 2.08
N HIS A 62 10.31 -18.11 2.21
CA HIS A 62 9.56 -17.70 3.40
C HIS A 62 8.04 -17.83 3.25
N GLY A 63 7.55 -18.46 2.18
CA GLY A 63 6.11 -18.61 1.94
C GLY A 63 5.37 -17.27 1.76
N ILE A 64 6.08 -16.23 1.30
CA ILE A 64 5.52 -14.91 1.08
C ILE A 64 4.87 -14.89 -0.32
N VAL A 65 3.59 -14.56 -0.37
CA VAL A 65 2.82 -14.52 -1.62
C VAL A 65 2.94 -13.13 -2.24
N ALA A 66 3.27 -13.09 -3.53
CA ALA A 66 3.29 -11.87 -4.32
C ALA A 66 2.03 -11.76 -5.17
N PHE A 67 1.40 -10.59 -5.16
CA PHE A 67 0.29 -10.25 -6.05
C PHE A 67 0.71 -9.15 -7.01
N SER A 68 0.34 -9.29 -8.29
CA SER A 68 0.34 -8.17 -9.22
C SER A 68 -0.66 -7.12 -8.75
N SER A 69 -0.36 -5.82 -8.97
CA SER A 69 -1.28 -4.76 -8.57
C SER A 69 -2.66 -4.88 -9.23
N ASN A 70 -3.71 -4.88 -8.41
CA ASN A 70 -5.10 -4.75 -8.84
C ASN A 70 -5.66 -3.37 -8.46
N TYR A 71 -5.29 -2.35 -9.23
CA TYR A 71 -5.69 -0.96 -8.93
C TYR A 71 -7.20 -0.72 -8.98
N ALA A 72 -7.95 -1.51 -9.76
CA ALA A 72 -9.40 -1.43 -9.79
C ALA A 72 -10.02 -1.85 -8.45
N LEU A 73 -9.58 -3.00 -7.90
CA LEU A 73 -10.00 -3.47 -6.58
C LEU A 73 -9.60 -2.47 -5.47
N TYR A 74 -8.36 -1.98 -5.50
CA TYR A 74 -7.86 -1.07 -4.48
C TYR A 74 -8.62 0.26 -4.48
N GLY A 75 -8.95 0.77 -5.67
CA GLY A 75 -9.77 1.95 -5.85
C GLY A 75 -11.18 1.78 -5.28
N ASP A 76 -11.89 0.70 -5.64
CA ASP A 76 -13.23 0.41 -5.12
C ASP A 76 -13.25 0.33 -3.59
N ILE A 77 -12.32 -0.43 -2.99
CA ILE A 77 -12.22 -0.55 -1.54
C ILE A 77 -11.92 0.81 -0.90
N SER A 78 -10.98 1.58 -1.46
CA SER A 78 -10.62 2.90 -0.93
C SER A 78 -11.83 3.85 -0.95
N SER A 79 -12.56 3.91 -2.05
CA SER A 79 -13.75 4.76 -2.18
C SER A 79 -14.83 4.39 -1.17
N ARG A 80 -15.08 3.10 -0.96
CA ARG A 80 -16.06 2.61 0.02
C ARG A 80 -15.66 2.91 1.45
N VAL A 81 -14.38 2.76 1.80
CA VAL A 81 -13.87 3.11 3.13
C VAL A 81 -14.00 4.61 3.38
N MET A 82 -13.63 5.45 2.40
CA MET A 82 -13.76 6.91 2.54
C MET A 82 -15.21 7.36 2.69
N ALA A 83 -16.14 6.80 1.92
CA ALA A 83 -17.56 7.11 2.04
C ALA A 83 -18.13 6.81 3.45
N ILE A 84 -17.69 5.73 4.09
CA ILE A 84 -18.10 5.40 5.47
C ILE A 84 -17.48 6.38 6.47
N ILE A 85 -16.20 6.74 6.30
CA ILE A 85 -15.52 7.71 7.16
C ILE A 85 -16.24 9.06 7.11
N GLU A 86 -16.60 9.53 5.91
CA GLU A 86 -17.35 10.78 5.71
C GLU A 86 -18.72 10.78 6.41
N GLN A 87 -19.40 9.64 6.45
CA GLN A 87 -20.69 9.51 7.16
C GLN A 87 -20.54 9.55 8.68
N MET A 88 -19.43 9.06 9.22
CA MET A 88 -19.20 8.96 10.67
C MET A 88 -18.53 10.21 11.27
N ALA A 89 -17.80 10.97 10.45
CA ALA A 89 -17.16 12.22 10.84
C ALA A 89 -17.41 13.29 9.77
N PRO A 90 -18.58 13.96 9.75
CA PRO A 90 -18.94 14.96 8.74
C PRO A 90 -18.07 16.22 8.71
N THR A 91 -17.01 16.31 9.54
CA THR A 91 -16.18 17.49 9.69
C THR A 91 -14.71 17.12 9.86
N THR A 92 -13.99 17.09 8.75
CA THR A 92 -12.61 17.57 8.76
C THR A 92 -12.39 18.35 7.48
N GLU A 93 -12.47 19.68 7.59
CA GLU A 93 -12.02 20.58 6.56
C GLU A 93 -10.62 20.16 6.09
N VAL A 94 -10.44 20.10 4.78
CA VAL A 94 -9.12 19.99 4.16
C VAL A 94 -8.38 21.30 4.42
N TYR A 95 -7.67 21.39 5.55
CA TYR A 95 -6.72 22.47 5.80
C TYR A 95 -5.31 22.06 5.31
N SER A 96 -4.92 22.75 4.23
CA SER A 96 -3.56 23.07 3.74
C SER A 96 -2.59 21.96 3.31
N ILE A 97 -2.25 21.96 2.02
CA ILE A 97 -0.87 22.33 1.64
C ILE A 97 -1.00 23.53 0.73
N ASP A 98 -0.59 24.67 1.28
CA ASP A 98 -0.42 25.93 0.62
C ASP A 98 0.29 25.77 -0.74
N LYS A 99 -0.45 26.04 -1.82
CA LYS A 99 0.13 26.38 -3.12
C LYS A 99 0.66 27.82 -3.01
N SER A 100 1.77 28.02 -2.34
CA SER A 100 2.59 29.23 -2.50
C SER A 100 3.94 28.82 -3.08
N LYS A 101 3.97 28.73 -4.42
CA LYS A 101 5.23 29.04 -5.12
C LYS A 101 5.50 30.51 -4.82
N LEU A 102 6.31 30.78 -3.81
CA LEU A 102 7.00 32.06 -3.71
C LEU A 102 7.92 32.13 -4.94
N TYR A 103 7.48 32.89 -5.95
CA TYR A 103 8.43 33.55 -6.83
C TYR A 103 9.22 34.50 -5.93
N SER A 104 10.47 34.14 -5.61
CA SER A 104 11.45 35.15 -5.25
C SER A 104 11.64 36.01 -6.49
N ALA A 105 10.95 37.15 -6.52
CA ALA A 105 11.40 38.28 -7.30
C ALA A 105 12.58 38.88 -6.54
N ASP A 106 13.79 38.45 -6.91
CA ASP A 106 15.02 39.13 -6.53
C ASP A 106 15.79 39.47 -7.80
N ALA A 107 15.97 40.79 -7.98
CA ALA A 107 16.76 41.54 -8.97
C ALA A 107 16.19 41.71 -10.39
#